data_AF-A0A428X323-F1
#
_entry.id   AF-A0A428X323-F1
#
_cell.length_a   1.000
_cell.length_b   1.000
_cell.length_c   1.000
_cell.angle_alpha   90.00
_cell.angle_beta   90.00
_cell.angle_gamma   90.00
#
_symmetry.space_group_name_H-M   'P 1'
#
loop_
_entity.id
_entity.type
_entity.pdbx_description
1 polymer ?
#
loop_
_entity_poly.entity_id
_entity_poly.type
_entity_poly.pdbx_seq_one_letter_code
_entity_poly.pdbx_strand_id
1 'polypeptide(L)'
;METGQPSRTAFSAARYRAAHQVIEGGEIFGDPLAVPILGVPPDAEQAPDRRGMRLFIAARSRFAEDALAAAVRNGTRQLVVLGAGLDTFAYRNPWPELRVFEVDHPDTQAFKRERLAAAGIAVPESLTYVPVDFERESLADRLAAQPAAFFLWLGVVPYLSRAGFDETLSLIAATPQAEVVFDYAMPPSSMSPERRAALEARAARVASIGEPWRSYFLPGELAAELRARGFDELEDLGPAELAARWFGRPDVPKGTPGGHVIHARRG
;
A
#
# COMPACT_ATOMS: atom_id res chain seq x y z
N MET A 1 -2.00 1.25 -15.89
CA MET A 1 -3.42 0.89 -16.10
C MET A 1 -3.83 1.26 -17.51
N GLU A 2 -4.76 0.53 -18.09
CA GLU A 2 -5.41 0.95 -19.34
C GLU A 2 -6.43 2.05 -19.02
N THR A 3 -6.40 3.16 -19.77
CA THR A 3 -7.40 4.22 -19.65
C THR A 3 -8.80 3.65 -19.93
N GLY A 4 -9.75 3.94 -19.05
CA GLY A 4 -11.13 3.46 -19.10
C GLY A 4 -11.43 2.21 -18.25
N GLN A 5 -10.48 1.68 -17.47
CA GLN A 5 -10.71 0.54 -16.57
C GLN A 5 -10.14 0.80 -15.16
N PRO A 6 -10.88 0.42 -14.09
CA PRO A 6 -10.36 0.50 -12.74
C PRO A 6 -9.23 -0.52 -12.51
N SER A 7 -8.35 -0.22 -11.55
CA SER A 7 -7.23 -1.12 -11.23
C SER A 7 -7.71 -2.51 -10.79
N ARG A 8 -7.19 -3.54 -11.46
CA ARG A 8 -7.52 -4.93 -11.17
C ARG A 8 -6.70 -5.46 -9.99
N THR A 9 -5.46 -5.03 -9.83
CA THR A 9 -4.63 -5.37 -8.67
C THR A 9 -5.09 -4.64 -7.41
N ALA A 10 -5.61 -3.41 -7.50
CA ALA A 10 -6.27 -2.75 -6.36
C ALA A 10 -7.48 -3.56 -5.88
N PHE A 11 -8.33 -4.03 -6.81
CA PHE A 11 -9.45 -4.91 -6.48
C PHE A 11 -8.97 -6.24 -5.86
N SER A 12 -7.91 -6.84 -6.41
CA SER A 12 -7.29 -8.05 -5.85
C SER A 12 -6.77 -7.86 -4.42
N ALA A 13 -6.07 -6.75 -4.15
CA ALA A 13 -5.62 -6.39 -2.80
C ALA A 13 -6.79 -6.23 -1.83
N ALA A 14 -7.89 -5.61 -2.26
CA ALA A 14 -9.10 -5.49 -1.46
C ALA A 14 -9.76 -6.85 -1.16
N ARG A 15 -9.77 -7.78 -2.13
CA ARG A 15 -10.21 -9.17 -1.92
C ARG A 15 -9.37 -9.88 -0.86
N TYR A 16 -8.05 -9.74 -0.89
CA TYR A 16 -7.18 -10.30 0.15
C TYR A 16 -7.52 -9.73 1.53
N ARG A 17 -7.67 -8.41 1.63
CA ARG A 17 -7.99 -7.75 2.90
C ARG A 17 -9.36 -8.16 3.44
N ALA A 18 -10.36 -8.35 2.58
CA ALA A 18 -11.68 -8.84 2.96
C ALA A 18 -11.65 -10.31 3.37
N ALA A 19 -10.93 -11.15 2.63
CA ALA A 19 -10.73 -12.55 2.96
C ALA A 19 -10.09 -12.72 4.34
N HIS A 20 -9.15 -11.84 4.70
CA HIS A 20 -8.55 -11.83 6.02
C HIS A 20 -9.58 -11.58 7.14
N GLN A 21 -10.59 -10.74 6.91
CA GLN A 21 -11.66 -10.51 7.90
C GLN A 21 -12.49 -11.78 8.15
N VAL A 22 -12.64 -12.64 7.14
CA VAL A 22 -13.48 -13.84 7.20
C VAL A 22 -12.71 -15.07 7.65
N ILE A 23 -11.52 -15.30 7.09
CA ILE A 23 -10.73 -16.53 7.30
C ILE A 23 -9.91 -16.43 8.59
N GLU A 24 -9.19 -15.31 8.75
CA GLU A 24 -8.33 -15.04 9.90
C GLU A 24 -9.01 -14.12 10.94
N GLY A 25 -10.32 -13.90 10.83
CA GLY A 25 -11.11 -13.14 11.81
C GLY A 25 -10.69 -11.68 12.02
N GLY A 26 -9.88 -11.09 11.12
CA GLY A 26 -9.38 -9.73 11.34
C GLY A 26 -8.23 -9.63 12.34
N GLU A 27 -7.61 -10.74 12.77
CA GLU A 27 -6.63 -10.77 13.87
C GLU A 27 -5.39 -9.87 13.67
N ILE A 28 -4.82 -9.83 12.46
CA ILE A 28 -3.65 -8.97 12.17
C ILE A 28 -4.10 -7.53 11.92
N PHE A 29 -5.15 -7.38 11.12
CA PHE A 29 -5.68 -6.09 10.68
C PHE A 29 -7.20 -6.14 10.57
N GLY A 30 -7.88 -5.35 11.40
CA GLY A 30 -9.33 -5.20 11.38
C GLY A 30 -9.77 -4.10 10.42
N ASP A 31 -10.52 -4.48 9.39
CA ASP A 31 -11.14 -3.57 8.42
C ASP A 31 -12.62 -3.93 8.25
N PRO A 32 -13.53 -3.28 9.01
CA PRO A 32 -14.95 -3.60 8.96
C PRO A 32 -15.59 -3.28 7.60
N LEU A 33 -14.94 -2.47 6.76
CA LEU A 33 -15.44 -2.06 5.46
C LEU A 33 -14.89 -2.91 4.30
N ALA A 34 -13.89 -3.76 4.55
CA ALA A 34 -13.25 -4.59 3.51
C ALA A 34 -14.24 -5.53 2.81
N VAL A 35 -15.13 -6.18 3.57
CA VAL A 35 -16.13 -7.09 3.00
C VAL A 35 -17.27 -6.31 2.33
N PRO A 36 -17.92 -5.33 2.99
CA PRO A 36 -19.01 -4.57 2.38
C PRO A 36 -18.63 -3.89 1.05
N ILE A 37 -17.45 -3.26 0.96
CA ILE A 37 -17.05 -2.48 -0.23
C ILE A 37 -16.86 -3.36 -1.49
N LEU A 38 -16.58 -4.66 -1.33
CA LEU A 38 -16.42 -5.56 -2.49
C LEU A 38 -17.75 -5.91 -3.15
N GLY A 39 -18.84 -5.93 -2.38
CA GLY A 39 -20.15 -6.40 -2.83
C GLY A 39 -20.19 -7.86 -3.31
N VAL A 40 -19.15 -8.65 -3.03
CA VAL A 40 -19.05 -10.08 -3.38
C VAL A 40 -18.35 -10.86 -2.25
N PRO A 41 -18.68 -12.15 -2.05
CA PRO A 41 -17.99 -13.00 -1.08
C PRO A 41 -16.49 -13.14 -1.41
N PRO A 42 -15.59 -13.19 -0.41
CA PRO A 42 -14.16 -13.32 -0.63
C PRO A 42 -13.70 -14.76 -1.00
N ASP A 43 -14.62 -15.64 -1.41
CA ASP A 43 -14.42 -17.09 -1.50
C ASP A 43 -13.23 -17.54 -2.34
N ALA A 44 -12.94 -16.85 -3.45
CA ALA A 44 -11.82 -17.24 -4.30
C ALA A 44 -10.45 -17.05 -3.62
N GLU A 45 -10.35 -16.27 -2.52
CA GLU A 45 -9.09 -16.03 -1.80
C GLU A 45 -8.84 -17.00 -0.64
N GLN A 46 -9.70 -18.00 -0.45
CA GLN A 46 -9.53 -19.02 0.60
C GLN A 46 -8.42 -20.04 0.30
N ALA A 47 -7.93 -20.08 -0.94
CA ALA A 47 -6.95 -21.08 -1.37
C ALA A 47 -5.63 -21.02 -0.56
N PRO A 48 -5.01 -22.16 -0.19
CA PRO A 48 -3.81 -22.18 0.65
C PRO A 48 -2.60 -21.42 0.07
N ASP A 49 -2.42 -21.48 -1.26
CA ASP A 49 -1.36 -20.79 -2.00
C ASP A 49 -1.46 -19.25 -1.90
N ARG A 50 -2.63 -18.75 -1.53
CA ARG A 50 -2.94 -17.33 -1.38
C ARG A 50 -2.74 -16.79 0.02
N ARG A 51 -2.56 -17.66 1.02
CA ARG A 51 -2.40 -17.28 2.42
C ARG A 51 -1.23 -16.32 2.64
N GLY A 52 -0.06 -16.60 2.05
CA GLY A 52 1.11 -15.75 2.21
C GLY A 52 0.84 -14.30 1.76
N MET A 53 0.19 -14.13 0.61
CA MET A 53 -0.18 -12.80 0.12
C MET A 53 -1.25 -12.14 0.99
N ARG A 54 -2.26 -12.89 1.40
CA ARG A 54 -3.31 -12.38 2.29
C ARG A 54 -2.75 -11.83 3.60
N LEU A 55 -1.87 -12.59 4.25
CA LEU A 55 -1.21 -12.15 5.48
C LEU A 55 -0.27 -10.97 5.25
N PHE A 56 0.44 -10.93 4.11
CA PHE A 56 1.26 -9.76 3.74
C PHE A 56 0.40 -8.50 3.55
N ILE A 57 -0.74 -8.59 2.86
CA ILE A 57 -1.67 -7.47 2.66
C ILE A 57 -2.23 -6.98 4.01
N ALA A 58 -2.58 -7.89 4.92
CA ALA A 58 -3.04 -7.52 6.26
C ALA A 58 -1.92 -6.84 7.08
N ALA A 59 -0.72 -7.45 7.10
CA ALA A 59 0.41 -6.93 7.86
C ALA A 59 0.90 -5.57 7.36
N ARG A 60 0.99 -5.37 6.04
CA ARG A 60 1.40 -4.06 5.50
C ARG A 60 0.40 -2.95 5.85
N SER A 61 -0.90 -3.25 5.84
CA SER A 61 -1.93 -2.30 6.29
C SER A 61 -1.84 -2.01 7.77
N ARG A 62 -1.65 -3.05 8.61
CA ARG A 62 -1.46 -2.90 10.05
C ARG A 62 -0.24 -2.02 10.37
N PHE A 63 0.90 -2.34 9.76
CA PHE A 63 2.14 -1.58 9.95
C PHE A 63 1.96 -0.11 9.58
N ALA A 64 1.35 0.15 8.42
CA ALA A 64 1.17 1.51 7.93
C ALA A 64 0.23 2.34 8.80
N GLU A 65 -0.83 1.74 9.34
CA GLU A 65 -1.76 2.44 10.23
C GLU A 65 -1.26 2.61 11.66
N ASP A 66 -0.44 1.67 12.16
CA ASP A 66 0.27 1.85 13.44
C ASP A 66 1.25 3.04 13.34
N ALA A 67 1.98 3.15 12.22
CA ALA A 67 2.87 4.28 11.94
C ALA A 67 2.10 5.60 11.79
N LEU A 68 0.99 5.61 11.05
CA LEU A 68 0.10 6.77 10.93
C LEU A 68 -0.44 7.21 12.30
N ALA A 69 -0.87 6.27 13.14
CA ALA A 69 -1.35 6.58 14.48
C ALA A 69 -0.27 7.25 15.33
N ALA A 70 0.99 6.85 15.19
CA ALA A 70 2.12 7.51 15.83
C ALA A 70 2.35 8.92 15.29
N ALA A 71 2.34 9.10 13.97
CA ALA A 71 2.50 10.40 13.33
C ALA A 71 1.39 11.40 13.74
N VAL A 72 0.14 10.96 13.81
CA VAL A 72 -0.99 11.79 14.29
C VAL A 72 -0.78 12.25 15.73
N ARG A 73 -0.31 11.36 16.62
CA ARG A 73 0.06 11.74 18.00
C ARG A 73 1.18 12.77 18.05
N ASN A 74 2.09 12.74 17.07
CA ASN A 74 3.19 13.68 16.94
C ASN A 74 2.83 14.98 16.21
N GLY A 75 1.57 15.16 15.80
CA GLY A 75 1.07 16.42 15.24
C GLY A 75 0.73 16.37 13.75
N THR A 76 0.88 15.23 13.07
CA THR A 76 0.43 15.11 11.68
C THR A 76 -1.07 15.32 11.55
N ARG A 77 -1.49 16.18 10.63
CA ARG A 77 -2.92 16.51 10.36
C ARG A 77 -3.31 16.29 8.90
N GLN A 78 -2.41 15.74 8.10
CA GLN A 78 -2.67 15.41 6.72
C GLN A 78 -2.15 14.00 6.40
N LEU A 79 -3.04 13.17 5.88
CA LEU A 79 -2.73 11.89 5.27
C LEU A 79 -2.93 11.99 3.76
N VAL A 80 -1.94 11.54 2.99
CA VAL A 80 -2.04 11.37 1.53
C VAL A 80 -1.94 9.88 1.22
N VAL A 81 -2.99 9.30 0.63
CA VAL A 81 -3.01 7.90 0.18
C VAL A 81 -2.74 7.88 -1.31
N LEU A 82 -1.54 7.47 -1.70
CA LEU A 82 -1.07 7.37 -3.07
C LEU A 82 -1.46 6.01 -3.66
N GLY A 83 -2.23 6.03 -4.75
CA GLY A 83 -2.84 4.83 -5.35
C GLY A 83 -3.91 4.25 -4.43
N ALA A 84 -4.84 5.11 -3.99
CA ALA A 84 -5.80 4.78 -2.94
C ALA A 84 -6.66 3.54 -3.21
N GLY A 85 -6.90 3.16 -4.47
CA GLY A 85 -7.61 1.95 -4.86
C GLY A 85 -8.93 1.80 -4.11
N LEU A 86 -9.07 0.66 -3.43
CA LEU A 86 -10.17 0.39 -2.50
C LEU A 86 -9.71 0.43 -1.03
N ASP A 87 -8.72 1.25 -0.70
CA ASP A 87 -8.36 1.55 0.70
C ASP A 87 -9.59 2.09 1.45
N THR A 88 -9.75 1.73 2.71
CA THR A 88 -10.94 2.05 3.50
C THR A 88 -10.64 3.03 4.64
N PHE A 89 -9.39 3.44 4.85
CA PHE A 89 -8.98 4.21 6.01
C PHE A 89 -9.81 5.48 6.18
N ALA A 90 -10.00 6.26 5.11
CA ALA A 90 -10.73 7.52 5.17
C ALA A 90 -12.11 7.40 5.82
N TYR A 91 -12.82 6.30 5.53
CA TYR A 91 -14.21 6.03 5.95
C TYR A 91 -14.32 5.46 7.37
N ARG A 92 -13.18 5.11 7.99
CA ARG A 92 -13.07 4.65 9.38
C ARG A 92 -12.04 5.45 10.17
N ASN A 93 -11.67 6.64 9.67
CA ASN A 93 -10.68 7.51 10.27
C ASN A 93 -11.12 7.90 11.69
N PRO A 94 -10.36 7.55 12.74
CA PRO A 94 -10.73 7.87 14.11
C PRO A 94 -10.35 9.29 14.55
N TRP A 95 -9.65 10.07 13.70
CA TRP A 95 -9.16 11.41 14.01
C TRP A 95 -9.87 12.48 13.18
N PRO A 96 -10.83 13.24 13.76
CA PRO A 96 -11.57 14.27 13.04
C PRO A 96 -10.69 15.38 12.43
N GLU A 97 -9.55 15.66 13.05
CA GLU A 97 -8.58 16.67 12.62
C GLU A 97 -7.63 16.18 11.51
N LEU A 98 -7.60 14.88 11.21
CA LEU A 98 -6.79 14.32 10.14
C LEU A 98 -7.54 14.44 8.82
N ARG A 99 -7.06 15.32 7.93
CA ARG A 99 -7.56 15.40 6.55
C ARG A 99 -6.94 14.29 5.71
N VAL A 100 -7.77 13.58 4.96
CA VAL A 100 -7.34 12.48 4.10
C VAL A 100 -7.46 12.90 2.64
N PHE A 101 -6.40 12.71 1.88
CA PHE A 101 -6.36 12.94 0.44
C PHE A 101 -6.13 11.62 -0.27
N GLU A 102 -7.10 11.17 -1.06
CA GLU A 102 -6.96 9.95 -1.86
C GLU A 102 -6.53 10.31 -3.27
N VAL A 103 -5.29 9.98 -3.61
CA VAL A 103 -4.69 10.20 -4.92
C VAL A 103 -4.75 8.91 -5.72
N ASP A 104 -5.42 8.93 -6.86
CA ASP A 104 -5.52 7.76 -7.74
C ASP A 104 -6.05 8.15 -9.13
N HIS A 105 -6.00 7.21 -10.06
CA HIS A 105 -6.54 7.38 -11.40
C HIS A 105 -8.05 7.63 -11.36
N PRO A 106 -8.59 8.54 -12.19
CA PRO A 106 -10.01 8.89 -12.22
C PRO A 106 -10.96 7.68 -12.27
N ASP A 107 -10.65 6.70 -13.13
CA ASP A 107 -11.49 5.50 -13.31
C ASP A 107 -11.52 4.61 -12.04
N THR A 108 -10.39 4.47 -11.35
CA THR A 108 -10.32 3.70 -10.10
C THR A 108 -11.08 4.42 -8.98
N GLN A 109 -10.98 5.75 -8.90
CA GLN A 109 -11.76 6.53 -7.95
C GLN A 109 -13.26 6.46 -8.23
N ALA A 110 -13.67 6.56 -9.50
CA ALA A 110 -15.07 6.42 -9.90
C ALA A 110 -15.63 5.06 -9.48
N PHE A 111 -14.89 3.99 -9.75
CA PHE A 111 -15.26 2.64 -9.34
C PHE A 111 -15.36 2.49 -7.81
N LYS A 112 -14.41 3.03 -7.05
CA LYS A 112 -14.47 3.03 -5.58
C LYS A 112 -15.73 3.72 -5.08
N ARG A 113 -16.06 4.90 -5.63
CA ARG A 113 -17.24 5.68 -5.25
C ARG A 113 -18.54 4.94 -5.54
N GLU A 114 -18.63 4.25 -6.69
CA GLU A 114 -19.76 3.37 -7.01
C GLU A 114 -19.91 2.27 -5.97
N ARG A 115 -18.81 1.59 -5.59
CA ARG A 115 -18.81 0.53 -4.58
C ARG A 115 -19.22 1.01 -3.19
N LEU A 116 -18.72 2.17 -2.77
CA LEU A 116 -19.11 2.79 -1.49
C LEU A 116 -20.60 3.13 -1.48
N ALA A 117 -21.13 3.72 -2.54
CA ALA A 117 -22.54 4.02 -2.67
C ALA A 117 -23.41 2.76 -2.65
N ALA A 118 -23.01 1.72 -3.40
CA ALA A 118 -23.71 0.43 -3.42
C ALA A 118 -23.70 -0.27 -2.05
N ALA A 119 -22.63 -0.09 -1.26
CA ALA A 119 -22.51 -0.62 0.09
C ALA A 119 -23.16 0.26 1.18
N GLY A 120 -23.72 1.42 0.83
CA GLY A 120 -24.29 2.37 1.79
C GLY A 120 -23.25 3.02 2.72
N ILE A 121 -21.99 3.08 2.30
CA ILE A 121 -20.90 3.68 3.08
C ILE A 121 -20.84 5.18 2.76
N ALA A 122 -21.06 6.02 3.78
CA ALA A 122 -21.01 7.46 3.64
C ALA A 122 -19.57 7.96 3.41
N VAL A 123 -19.43 8.95 2.52
CA VAL A 123 -18.16 9.65 2.29
C VAL A 123 -17.99 10.72 3.38
N PRO A 124 -16.92 10.69 4.19
CA PRO A 124 -16.71 11.66 5.25
C PRO A 124 -16.25 13.02 4.72
N GLU A 125 -16.61 14.10 5.41
CA GLU A 125 -16.21 15.47 5.03
C GLU A 125 -14.69 15.71 5.09
N SER A 126 -13.97 14.89 5.87
CA SER A 126 -12.51 14.95 5.99
C SER A 126 -11.77 14.35 4.79
N LEU A 127 -12.46 13.75 3.82
CA LEU A 127 -11.87 13.14 2.63
C LEU A 127 -11.93 14.07 1.42
N THR A 128 -10.80 14.24 0.75
CA THR A 128 -10.69 14.88 -0.56
C THR A 128 -10.15 13.89 -1.59
N TYR A 129 -10.88 13.69 -2.68
CA TYR A 129 -10.41 12.91 -3.83
C TYR A 129 -9.52 13.77 -4.73
N VAL A 130 -8.37 13.25 -5.13
CA VAL A 130 -7.36 13.92 -5.97
C VAL A 130 -7.10 13.06 -7.22
N PRO A 131 -7.83 13.25 -8.32
CA PRO A 131 -7.67 12.45 -9.53
C PRO A 131 -6.33 12.74 -10.21
N VAL A 132 -5.45 11.74 -10.31
CA VAL A 132 -4.08 11.83 -10.88
C VAL A 132 -3.69 10.51 -11.53
N ASP A 133 -3.16 10.57 -12.75
CA ASP A 133 -2.37 9.47 -13.33
C ASP A 133 -0.86 9.66 -13.02
N PHE A 134 -0.31 8.84 -12.13
CA PHE A 134 1.10 8.90 -11.68
C PHE A 134 2.14 8.78 -12.80
N GLU A 135 1.77 8.23 -13.96
CA GLU A 135 2.71 8.07 -15.07
C GLU A 135 2.63 9.24 -16.08
N ARG A 136 1.70 10.18 -15.89
CA ARG A 136 1.41 11.25 -16.87
C ARG A 136 1.25 12.64 -16.25
N GLU A 137 0.92 12.74 -14.97
CA GLU A 137 0.60 13.98 -14.29
C GLU A 137 1.46 14.17 -13.03
N SER A 138 1.89 15.41 -12.80
CA SER A 138 2.59 15.79 -11.57
C SER A 138 1.60 15.96 -10.42
N LEU A 139 1.94 15.39 -9.27
CA LEU A 139 1.17 15.52 -8.05
C LEU A 139 1.41 16.88 -7.35
N ALA A 140 2.50 17.58 -7.68
CA ALA A 140 2.94 18.80 -6.98
C ALA A 140 1.92 19.94 -7.07
N ASP A 141 1.24 20.08 -8.21
CA ASP A 141 0.26 21.14 -8.43
C ASP A 141 -1.13 20.80 -7.86
N ARG A 142 -1.35 19.53 -7.47
CA ARG A 142 -2.66 19.04 -7.02
C ARG A 142 -2.77 18.82 -5.52
N LEU A 143 -1.64 18.74 -4.82
CA LEU A 143 -1.59 18.66 -3.36
C LEU A 143 -0.92 19.90 -2.79
N ALA A 144 -1.69 20.76 -2.12
CA ALA A 144 -1.13 21.75 -1.20
C ALA A 144 -0.68 21.02 0.09
N ALA A 145 0.43 20.29 0.01
CA ALA A 145 0.94 19.50 1.13
C ALA A 145 1.26 20.39 2.33
N GLN A 146 0.69 20.06 3.49
CA GLN A 146 1.07 20.72 4.73
C GLN A 146 2.50 20.31 5.14
N PRO A 147 3.22 21.15 5.91
CA PRO A 147 4.61 20.89 6.35
C PRO A 147 4.85 19.66 7.23
N ALA A 148 3.85 18.83 7.49
CA ALA A 148 3.94 17.57 8.25
C ALA A 148 2.85 16.62 7.74
N ALA A 149 3.09 16.01 6.59
CA ALA A 149 2.17 15.07 5.95
C ALA A 149 2.68 13.63 6.05
N PHE A 150 1.75 12.71 6.29
CA PHE A 150 2.00 11.27 6.23
C PHE A 150 1.54 10.73 4.88
N PHE A 151 2.34 9.88 4.26
CA PHE A 151 2.06 9.29 2.96
C PHE A 151 1.89 7.78 3.10
N LEU A 152 0.74 7.26 2.66
CA LEU A 152 0.51 5.83 2.47
C LEU A 152 0.65 5.52 0.99
N TRP A 153 1.58 4.62 0.64
CA TRP A 153 1.87 4.29 -0.76
C TRP A 153 1.94 2.77 -0.95
N LEU A 154 0.87 2.10 -0.56
CA LEU A 154 0.79 0.65 -0.50
C LEU A 154 0.31 0.03 -1.83
N GLY A 155 1.03 -0.96 -2.33
CA GLY A 155 0.68 -1.72 -3.52
C GLY A 155 0.83 -0.96 -4.82
N VAL A 156 1.62 0.12 -4.84
CA VAL A 156 1.84 0.95 -6.03
C VAL A 156 3.24 0.79 -6.57
N VAL A 157 4.27 0.93 -5.71
CA VAL A 157 5.69 0.90 -6.07
C VAL A 157 6.05 -0.24 -7.03
N PRO A 158 5.64 -1.51 -6.80
CA PRO A 158 5.86 -2.63 -7.73
C PRO A 158 5.52 -2.37 -9.20
N TYR A 159 4.53 -1.52 -9.47
CA TYR A 159 3.97 -1.27 -10.79
C TYR A 159 4.50 0.02 -11.43
N LEU A 160 5.32 0.79 -10.71
CA LEU A 160 5.90 2.03 -11.23
C LEU A 160 7.19 1.77 -12.00
N SER A 161 7.41 2.59 -13.02
CA SER A 161 8.75 2.72 -13.61
C SER A 161 9.75 3.28 -12.59
N ARG A 162 11.05 3.09 -12.83
CA ARG A 162 12.09 3.70 -11.98
C ARG A 162 11.93 5.22 -11.91
N ALA A 163 11.66 5.86 -13.05
CA ALA A 163 11.42 7.31 -13.12
C ALA A 163 10.19 7.74 -12.30
N GLY A 164 9.06 7.03 -12.41
CA GLY A 164 7.85 7.33 -11.64
C GLY A 164 8.04 7.14 -10.13
N PHE A 165 8.81 6.13 -9.72
CA PHE A 165 9.22 5.95 -8.33
C PHE A 165 10.10 7.12 -7.86
N ASP A 166 11.13 7.49 -8.61
CA ASP A 166 12.06 8.56 -8.26
C ASP A 166 11.37 9.92 -8.17
N GLU A 167 10.45 10.22 -9.10
CA GLU A 167 9.65 11.44 -9.13
C GLU A 167 8.73 11.52 -7.90
N THR A 168 7.95 10.46 -7.65
CA THR A 168 7.04 10.42 -6.50
C THR A 168 7.81 10.52 -5.19
N LEU A 169 8.91 9.79 -5.04
CA LEU A 169 9.73 9.83 -3.83
C LEU A 169 10.36 11.22 -3.63
N SER A 170 10.75 11.91 -4.71
CA SER A 170 11.31 13.26 -4.63
C SER A 170 10.28 14.31 -4.18
N LEU A 171 9.01 14.09 -4.49
CA LEU A 171 7.88 14.92 -4.03
C LEU A 171 7.50 14.67 -2.57
N ILE A 172 7.68 13.43 -2.08
CA ILE A 172 7.49 13.06 -0.67
C ILE A 172 8.65 13.58 0.18
N ALA A 173 9.90 13.38 -0.25
CA ALA A 173 10.99 14.28 0.11
C ALA A 173 10.59 15.72 -0.31
N ALA A 174 11.29 16.82 -0.07
CA ALA A 174 10.73 18.17 -0.33
C ALA A 174 9.49 18.57 0.52
N THR A 175 8.56 17.67 0.90
CA THR A 175 7.61 17.91 1.98
C THR A 175 8.37 17.89 3.31
N PRO A 176 8.37 19.00 4.09
CA PRO A 176 9.03 19.02 5.40
C PRO A 176 8.44 17.95 6.32
N GLN A 177 9.28 17.36 7.18
CA GLN A 177 8.88 16.34 8.18
C GLN A 177 8.03 15.20 7.59
N ALA A 178 8.23 14.87 6.32
CA ALA A 178 7.45 13.84 5.66
C ALA A 178 7.72 12.47 6.26
N GLU A 179 6.64 11.71 6.41
CA GLU A 179 6.68 10.29 6.74
C GLU A 179 6.00 9.51 5.62
N VAL A 180 6.58 8.39 5.21
CA VAL A 180 5.98 7.53 4.19
C VAL A 180 6.07 6.07 4.60
N VAL A 181 4.98 5.33 4.36
CA VAL A 181 4.97 3.87 4.40
C VAL A 181 4.63 3.32 3.02
N PHE A 182 5.49 2.45 2.49
CA PHE A 182 5.28 1.80 1.21
C PHE A 182 5.77 0.35 1.22
N ASP A 183 5.25 -0.48 0.31
CA ASP A 183 5.73 -1.84 0.11
C ASP A 183 6.43 -2.03 -1.23
N TYR A 184 7.42 -2.92 -1.25
CA TYR A 184 8.23 -3.23 -2.41
C TYR A 184 8.58 -4.72 -2.46
N ALA A 185 9.09 -5.20 -3.59
CA ALA A 185 9.55 -6.58 -3.74
C ALA A 185 11.06 -6.64 -4.02
N MET A 186 11.71 -7.64 -3.44
CA MET A 186 13.07 -8.01 -3.79
C MET A 186 13.16 -8.61 -5.20
N PRO A 187 14.31 -8.48 -5.89
CA PRO A 187 14.48 -9.00 -7.24
C PRO A 187 14.40 -10.54 -7.28
N PRO A 188 13.85 -11.16 -8.35
CA PRO A 188 13.77 -12.61 -8.49
C PRO A 188 15.12 -13.33 -8.38
N SER A 189 16.21 -12.65 -8.76
CA SER A 189 17.60 -13.15 -8.65
C SER A 189 18.07 -13.37 -7.22
N SER A 190 17.42 -12.75 -6.24
CA SER A 190 17.74 -12.93 -4.81
C SER A 190 17.04 -14.14 -4.17
N MET A 191 16.14 -14.81 -4.90
CA MET A 191 15.23 -15.82 -4.35
C MET A 191 15.67 -17.26 -4.64
N SER A 192 15.19 -18.22 -3.83
CA SER A 192 15.29 -19.64 -4.18
C SER A 192 14.50 -19.95 -5.46
N PRO A 193 14.80 -21.03 -6.18
CA PRO A 193 14.08 -21.40 -7.40
C PRO A 193 12.56 -21.45 -7.24
N GLU A 194 12.07 -21.98 -6.12
CA GLU A 194 10.64 -22.12 -5.84
C GLU A 194 9.97 -20.76 -5.63
N ARG A 195 10.61 -19.87 -4.84
CA ARG A 195 10.11 -18.51 -4.59
C ARG A 195 10.16 -17.65 -5.85
N ARG A 196 11.25 -17.78 -6.61
CA ARG A 196 11.41 -17.13 -7.90
C ARG A 196 10.29 -17.53 -8.86
N ALA A 197 10.01 -18.83 -9.00
CA ALA A 197 8.94 -19.31 -9.85
C ALA A 197 7.56 -18.79 -9.40
N ALA A 198 7.28 -18.75 -8.09
CA ALA A 198 6.04 -18.18 -7.56
C ALA A 198 5.90 -16.68 -7.87
N LEU A 199 6.98 -15.90 -7.72
CA LEU A 199 7.00 -14.48 -8.06
C LEU A 199 6.81 -14.28 -9.57
N GLU A 200 7.53 -15.02 -10.41
CA GLU A 200 7.43 -14.93 -11.88
C GLU A 200 6.02 -15.30 -12.37
N ALA A 201 5.41 -16.35 -11.81
CA ALA A 201 4.02 -16.72 -12.12
C ALA A 201 3.03 -15.59 -11.73
N ARG A 202 3.25 -14.94 -10.58
CA ARG A 202 2.46 -13.78 -10.18
C ARG A 202 2.68 -12.60 -11.12
N ALA A 203 3.93 -12.29 -11.46
CA ALA A 203 4.29 -11.21 -12.37
C ALA A 203 3.66 -11.40 -13.75
N ALA A 204 3.70 -12.63 -14.29
CA ALA A 204 3.02 -12.98 -15.54
C ALA A 204 1.50 -12.80 -15.46
N ARG A 205 0.88 -13.21 -14.35
CA ARG A 205 -0.56 -13.03 -14.12
C ARG A 205 -0.95 -11.54 -14.11
N VAL A 206 -0.23 -10.69 -13.38
CA VAL A 206 -0.55 -9.26 -13.32
C VAL A 206 -0.24 -8.53 -14.64
N ALA A 207 0.78 -8.98 -15.37
CA ALA A 207 1.06 -8.48 -16.72
C ALA A 207 -0.09 -8.82 -17.70
N SER A 208 -0.66 -10.03 -17.63
CA SER A 208 -1.77 -10.45 -18.51
C SER A 208 -3.07 -9.64 -18.33
N ILE A 209 -3.16 -8.86 -17.26
CA ILE A 209 -4.31 -8.00 -16.95
C ILE A 209 -3.98 -6.49 -17.04
N GLY A 210 -2.85 -6.14 -17.66
CA GLY A 210 -2.47 -4.75 -17.95
C GLY A 210 -1.71 -4.01 -16.85
N GLU A 211 -1.25 -4.72 -15.81
CA GLU A 211 -0.54 -4.15 -14.66
C GLU A 211 0.77 -4.90 -14.40
N PRO A 212 1.74 -4.85 -15.33
CA PRO A 212 2.99 -5.59 -15.21
C PRO A 212 3.81 -5.11 -14.01
N TRP A 213 4.49 -6.04 -13.36
CA TRP A 213 5.47 -5.73 -12.33
C TRP A 213 6.70 -5.07 -12.98
N ARG A 214 7.06 -3.85 -12.57
CA ARG A 214 8.07 -3.01 -13.21
C ARG A 214 9.32 -2.78 -12.37
N SER A 215 9.20 -2.82 -11.05
CA SER A 215 10.27 -2.43 -10.14
C SER A 215 10.56 -3.49 -9.08
N TYR A 216 11.83 -3.57 -8.69
CA TYR A 216 12.34 -4.40 -7.61
C TYR A 216 13.48 -3.67 -6.91
N PHE A 217 13.63 -3.87 -5.61
CA PHE A 217 14.65 -3.20 -4.81
C PHE A 217 15.32 -4.17 -3.86
N LEU A 218 16.64 -4.04 -3.71
CA LEU A 218 17.36 -4.66 -2.60
C LEU A 218 17.25 -3.74 -1.37
N PRO A 219 16.98 -4.28 -0.16
CA PRO A 219 16.74 -3.46 1.03
C PRO A 219 17.87 -2.47 1.33
N GLY A 220 19.13 -2.91 1.20
CA GLY A 220 20.29 -2.06 1.45
C GLY A 220 20.43 -0.90 0.46
N GLU A 221 20.13 -1.13 -0.82
CA GLU A 221 20.19 -0.11 -1.86
C GLU A 221 19.06 0.92 -1.69
N LEU A 222 17.84 0.45 -1.43
CA LEU A 222 16.69 1.32 -1.16
C LEU A 222 16.90 2.17 0.10
N ALA A 223 17.45 1.58 1.17
CA ALA A 223 17.75 2.32 2.39
C ALA A 223 18.82 3.41 2.17
N ALA A 224 19.83 3.15 1.33
CA ALA A 224 20.81 4.17 0.95
C ALA A 224 20.15 5.28 0.11
N GLU A 225 19.26 4.90 -0.81
CA GLU A 225 18.52 5.81 -1.66
C GLU A 225 17.57 6.75 -0.90
N LEU A 226 16.89 6.23 0.13
CA LEU A 226 16.03 6.99 1.04
C LEU A 226 16.86 7.98 1.89
N ARG A 227 17.98 7.52 2.47
CA ARG A 227 18.88 8.41 3.24
C ARG A 227 19.44 9.54 2.39
N ALA A 228 19.79 9.27 1.14
CA ALA A 228 20.25 10.31 0.21
C ALA A 228 19.19 11.41 -0.03
N ARG A 229 17.91 11.16 0.26
CA ARG A 229 16.80 12.11 0.15
C ARG A 229 16.35 12.69 1.51
N GLY A 230 17.11 12.44 2.58
CA GLY A 230 16.91 12.99 3.92
C GLY A 230 15.93 12.20 4.80
N PHE A 231 15.63 10.95 4.46
CA PHE A 231 14.92 10.03 5.36
C PHE A 231 15.95 9.34 6.28
N ASP A 232 16.07 9.84 7.50
CA ASP A 232 17.13 9.42 8.43
C ASP A 232 16.70 8.28 9.36
N GLU A 233 15.38 8.11 9.55
CA GLU A 233 14.79 7.05 10.36
C GLU A 233 14.03 6.07 9.47
N LEU A 234 14.51 4.82 9.43
CA LEU A 234 13.97 3.76 8.58
C LEU A 234 13.63 2.52 9.42
N GLU A 235 12.41 2.02 9.32
CA GLU A 235 12.01 0.69 9.80
C GLU A 235 11.56 -0.14 8.59
N ASP A 236 12.36 -1.13 8.19
CA ASP A 236 12.10 -2.01 7.05
C ASP A 236 11.84 -3.44 7.53
N LEU A 237 10.64 -3.96 7.24
CA LEU A 237 10.19 -5.27 7.65
C LEU A 237 10.09 -6.20 6.44
N GLY A 238 11.00 -7.18 6.39
CA GLY A 238 10.96 -8.28 5.44
C GLY A 238 10.12 -9.47 5.94
N PRO A 239 10.09 -10.57 5.18
CA PRO A 239 9.27 -11.74 5.51
C PRO A 239 9.52 -12.31 6.92
N ALA A 240 10.76 -12.29 7.40
CA ALA A 240 11.10 -12.81 8.73
C ALA A 240 10.56 -11.92 9.84
N GLU A 241 10.72 -10.61 9.70
CA GLU A 241 10.27 -9.60 10.65
C GLU A 241 8.74 -9.56 10.74
N LEU A 242 8.06 -9.59 9.58
CA LEU A 242 6.59 -9.68 9.51
C LEU A 242 6.08 -10.97 10.18
N ALA A 243 6.74 -12.10 9.92
CA ALA A 243 6.36 -13.40 10.47
C ALA A 243 6.52 -13.48 11.98
N ALA A 244 7.61 -12.93 12.51
CA ALA A 244 7.85 -12.85 13.94
C ALA A 244 6.84 -11.91 14.63
N ARG A 245 6.51 -10.77 14.01
CA ARG A 245 5.67 -9.73 14.61
C ARG A 245 4.18 -10.06 14.58
N TRP A 246 3.69 -10.67 13.50
CA TRP A 246 2.24 -10.82 13.29
C TRP A 246 1.76 -12.24 12.93
N PHE A 247 2.65 -13.15 12.50
CA PHE A 247 2.21 -14.48 12.03
C PHE A 247 2.46 -15.61 13.02
N GLY A 248 3.01 -15.31 14.21
CA GLY A 248 3.38 -16.31 15.20
C GLY A 248 4.48 -17.28 14.70
N ARG A 249 5.32 -16.82 13.76
CA ARG A 249 6.34 -17.63 13.09
C ARG A 249 7.73 -17.00 13.23
N PRO A 250 8.29 -16.93 14.46
CA PRO A 250 9.62 -16.38 14.72
C PRO A 250 10.75 -17.26 14.15
N ASP A 251 10.43 -18.45 13.66
CA ASP A 251 11.34 -19.41 13.04
C ASP A 251 11.67 -19.09 11.57
N VAL A 252 10.98 -18.12 10.94
CA VAL A 252 11.31 -17.71 9.57
C VAL A 252 12.73 -17.13 9.54
N PRO A 253 13.66 -17.68 8.72
CA PRO A 253 15.05 -17.24 8.72
C PRO A 253 15.20 -15.76 8.32
N LYS A 254 16.05 -15.03 9.06
CA LYS A 254 16.43 -13.66 8.70
C LYS A 254 17.00 -13.59 7.29
N GLY A 255 16.69 -12.51 6.58
CA GLY A 255 17.10 -12.35 5.18
C GLY A 255 16.32 -13.23 4.19
N THR A 256 15.22 -13.88 4.62
CA THR A 256 14.30 -14.55 3.70
C THR A 256 13.85 -13.57 2.61
N PRO A 257 14.14 -13.83 1.33
CA PRO A 257 13.74 -12.93 0.24
C PRO A 257 12.22 -12.88 0.07
N GLY A 258 11.68 -11.70 -0.21
CA GLY A 258 10.25 -11.55 -0.47
C GLY A 258 9.78 -10.11 -0.59
N GLY A 259 8.50 -9.89 -0.26
CA GLY A 259 7.92 -8.57 -0.15
C GLY A 259 8.31 -7.92 1.18
N HIS A 260 8.59 -6.62 1.13
CA HIS A 260 8.95 -5.79 2.26
C HIS A 260 7.91 -4.69 2.43
N VAL A 261 7.79 -4.16 3.64
CA VAL A 261 7.12 -2.89 3.94
C VAL A 261 8.06 -2.03 4.76
N ILE A 262 8.22 -0.76 4.36
CA ILE A 262 9.16 0.16 4.98
C ILE A 262 8.45 1.44 5.40
N HIS A 263 8.75 1.90 6.61
CA HIS A 263 8.43 3.24 7.11
C HIS A 263 9.70 4.07 7.05
N ALA A 264 9.61 5.24 6.41
CA ALA A 264 10.70 6.19 6.29
C ALA A 264 10.24 7.56 6.78
N ARG A 265 10.99 8.14 7.72
CA ARG A 265 10.71 9.46 8.31
C ARG A 265 11.88 10.41 8.08
N ARG A 266 11.54 11.64 7.66
CA ARG A 266 12.50 12.75 7.61
C ARG A 266 12.68 13.36 8.99
N GLY A 267 13.94 13.55 9.38
CA GLY A 267 14.34 14.27 10.59
C GLY A 267 14.13 15.79 10.48
#